data_AF-A0A6B3KNF2-F1
#
_entry.id   AF-A0A6B3KNF2-F1
#
_cell.length_a   1.000
_cell.length_b   1.000
_cell.length_c   1.000
_cell.angle_alpha   90.00
_cell.angle_beta   90.00
_cell.angle_gamma   90.00
#
_symmetry.space_group_name_H-M   'P 1'
#
loop_
_entity.id
_entity.type
_entity.pdbx_description
1 polymer ?
#
loop_
_entity_poly.entity_id
_entity_poly.type
_entity_poly.pdbx_seq_one_letter_code
_entity_poly.pdbx_strand_id
1 'polypeptide(L)'
;ASPTTMREALHARAVQLPASGGTYVELADDTDDALTSGCDGAAVALIERSLQHAQRSLGVPVRLLVHGGGAPPLLPLLPDA
;
A
#
# COMPACT_ATOMS: atom_id res chain seq x y z
N ALA A 1 -3.33 -2.39 -8.75
CA ALA A 1 -3.17 -1.21 -9.63
C ALA A 1 -2.10 -0.28 -9.10
N SER A 2 -2.29 0.51 -8.02
CA SER A 2 -1.24 1.43 -7.55
C SER A 2 0.02 0.71 -6.98
N PRO A 3 -0.07 -0.20 -5.99
CA PRO A 3 1.14 -0.89 -5.49
C PRO A 3 1.82 -1.77 -6.53
N THR A 4 1.04 -2.41 -7.40
CA THR A 4 1.54 -3.17 -8.56
C THR A 4 2.39 -2.29 -9.48
N THR A 5 1.88 -1.13 -9.87
CA THR A 5 2.61 -0.19 -10.74
C THR A 5 3.83 0.39 -10.06
N MET A 6 3.82 0.58 -8.74
CA MET A 6 5.04 0.95 -7.99
C MET A 6 6.13 -0.12 -8.12
N ARG A 7 5.79 -1.41 -7.94
CA ARG A 7 6.73 -2.51 -8.12
C ARG A 7 7.27 -2.61 -9.55
N GLU A 8 6.39 -2.50 -10.54
CA GLU A 8 6.77 -2.47 -11.96
C GLU A 8 7.74 -1.32 -12.27
N ALA A 9 7.48 -0.12 -11.71
CA ALA A 9 8.35 1.03 -11.89
C ALA A 9 9.73 0.84 -11.23
N LEU A 10 9.77 0.22 -10.04
CA LEU A 10 11.02 -0.12 -9.37
C LEU A 10 11.84 -1.12 -10.19
N HIS A 11 11.22 -2.20 -10.67
CA HIS A 11 11.88 -3.16 -11.55
C HIS A 11 12.40 -2.51 -12.84
N ALA A 12 11.60 -1.64 -13.48
CA ALA A 12 12.02 -0.94 -14.70
C ALA A 12 13.24 -0.02 -14.49
N ARG A 13 13.46 0.48 -13.27
CA ARG A 13 14.63 1.30 -12.91
C ARG A 13 15.80 0.48 -12.37
N ALA A 14 15.53 -0.69 -11.80
CA ALA A 14 16.50 -1.59 -11.20
C ALA A 14 16.12 -3.03 -11.52
N VAL A 15 16.59 -3.52 -12.67
CA VAL A 15 16.19 -4.83 -13.24
C VAL A 15 16.52 -6.03 -12.35
N GLN A 16 17.44 -5.86 -11.39
CA GLN A 16 17.77 -6.88 -10.39
C GLN A 16 16.69 -7.07 -9.32
N LEU A 17 15.74 -6.13 -9.18
CA LEU A 17 14.61 -6.29 -8.26
C LEU A 17 13.57 -7.22 -8.89
N PRO A 18 12.84 -8.05 -8.12
CA PRO A 18 11.77 -8.88 -8.66
C PRO A 18 10.61 -8.02 -9.18
N ALA A 19 9.94 -8.45 -10.25
CA ALA A 19 8.82 -7.71 -10.83
C ALA A 19 7.53 -7.81 -9.99
N SER A 20 7.29 -8.96 -9.34
CA SER A 20 6.05 -9.23 -8.58
C SER A 20 6.16 -8.93 -7.09
N GLY A 21 7.36 -9.01 -6.51
CA GLY A 21 7.58 -9.02 -5.05
C GLY A 21 7.19 -10.36 -4.40
N GLY A 22 7.41 -10.43 -3.08
CA GLY A 22 7.08 -11.55 -2.19
C GLY A 22 5.80 -11.31 -1.39
N THR A 23 5.77 -11.76 -0.14
CA THR A 23 4.65 -11.63 0.80
C THR A 23 4.75 -10.31 1.58
N TYR A 24 3.59 -9.76 1.96
CA TYR A 24 3.58 -8.64 2.88
C TYR A 24 3.97 -9.09 4.29
N VAL A 25 4.93 -8.39 4.89
CA VAL A 25 5.35 -8.52 6.30
C VAL A 25 5.68 -7.14 6.84
N GLU A 26 5.41 -6.89 8.12
CA GLU A 26 5.64 -5.56 8.74
C GLU A 26 7.12 -5.13 8.70
N LEU A 27 8.03 -6.09 8.81
CA LEU A 27 9.47 -5.84 8.76
C LEU A 27 10.16 -6.94 7.96
N ALA A 28 10.36 -6.68 6.67
CA ALA A 28 11.00 -7.62 5.77
C ALA A 28 12.50 -7.78 6.05
N ASP A 29 12.99 -9.02 5.94
CA ASP A 29 14.41 -9.38 6.04
C ASP A 29 15.01 -9.80 4.68
N ASP A 30 14.19 -9.94 3.65
CA ASP A 30 14.61 -10.14 2.26
C ASP A 30 14.06 -9.06 1.31
N THR A 31 14.56 -9.08 0.07
CA THR A 31 14.22 -8.06 -0.94
C THR A 31 12.84 -8.26 -1.54
N ASP A 32 12.37 -9.50 -1.65
CA ASP A 32 11.11 -9.83 -2.29
C ASP A 32 9.96 -9.31 -1.42
N ASP A 33 10.00 -9.65 -0.14
CA ASP A 33 9.05 -9.21 0.87
C ASP A 33 9.17 -7.71 1.12
N ALA A 34 10.38 -7.15 1.12
CA ALA A 34 10.58 -5.70 1.26
C ALA A 34 9.93 -4.91 0.13
N LEU A 35 9.96 -5.43 -1.09
CA LEU A 35 9.35 -4.78 -2.25
C LEU A 35 7.83 -4.75 -2.13
N THR A 36 7.20 -5.88 -1.76
CA THR A 36 5.75 -5.96 -1.53
C THR A 36 5.36 -5.07 -0.35
N SER A 37 6.01 -5.24 0.79
CA SER A 37 5.69 -4.55 2.04
C SER A 37 5.89 -3.04 1.92
N GLY A 38 6.95 -2.59 1.26
CA GLY A 38 7.19 -1.18 1.01
C GLY A 38 6.13 -0.55 0.09
N CYS A 39 5.73 -1.23 -0.99
CA CYS A 39 4.76 -0.68 -1.93
C CYS A 39 3.33 -0.68 -1.36
N ASP A 40 2.91 -1.78 -0.74
CA ASP A 40 1.60 -1.90 -0.15
C ASP A 40 1.49 -1.01 1.11
N GLY A 41 2.52 -1.01 1.96
CA GLY A 41 2.60 -0.16 3.15
C GLY A 41 2.61 1.33 2.84
N ALA A 42 3.29 1.76 1.76
CA ALA A 42 3.23 3.16 1.31
C ALA A 42 1.81 3.58 0.89
N ALA A 43 1.06 2.69 0.24
CA ALA A 43 -0.33 2.96 -0.13
C ALA A 43 -1.23 3.03 1.11
N VAL A 44 -1.10 2.09 2.06
CA VAL A 44 -1.81 2.10 3.34
C VAL A 44 -1.54 3.39 4.10
N ALA A 45 -0.27 3.74 4.30
CA ALA A 45 0.12 4.94 5.03
C ALA A 45 -0.42 6.23 4.39
N LEU A 46 -0.47 6.31 3.06
CA LEU A 46 -1.07 7.43 2.35
C LEU A 46 -2.58 7.52 2.61
N ILE A 47 -3.29 6.38 2.55
CA ILE A 47 -4.74 6.31 2.80
C ILE A 47 -5.06 6.75 4.22
N GLU A 48 -4.39 6.18 5.23
CA GLU A 48 -4.59 6.51 6.64
C GLU A 48 -4.31 7.99 6.91
N ARG A 49 -3.19 8.51 6.40
CA ARG A 49 -2.85 9.94 6.53
C ARG A 49 -3.92 10.83 5.91
N SER A 50 -4.47 10.42 4.77
CA SER A 50 -5.54 11.15 4.07
C SER A 50 -6.85 11.11 4.86
N LEU A 51 -7.21 9.95 5.41
CA LEU A 51 -8.38 9.77 6.27
C LEU A 51 -8.30 10.65 7.53
N GLN A 52 -7.16 10.62 8.23
CA GLN A 52 -6.91 11.48 9.38
C GLN A 52 -6.97 12.97 9.02
N HIS A 53 -6.46 13.35 7.85
CA HIS A 53 -6.55 14.73 7.37
C HIS A 53 -8.00 15.14 7.06
N ALA A 54 -8.78 14.27 6.41
CA ALA A 54 -10.18 14.52 6.11
C ALA A 54 -11.03 14.67 7.39
N GLN A 55 -10.84 13.79 8.38
CA GLN A 55 -11.51 13.87 9.68
C GLN A 55 -11.22 15.19 10.39
N ARG A 56 -9.95 15.62 10.42
CA ARG A 56 -9.58 16.90 11.03
C ARG A 56 -10.17 18.09 10.29
N SER A 57 -10.21 18.04 8.96
CA SER A 57 -10.71 19.15 8.15
C SER A 57 -12.23 19.30 8.23
N LEU A 58 -12.96 18.20 8.34
CA LEU A 58 -14.42 18.19 8.44
C LEU A 58 -14.93 18.28 9.88
N GLY A 59 -14.06 18.03 10.88
CA GLY A 59 -14.42 18.03 12.30
C GLY A 59 -15.34 16.87 12.70
N VAL A 60 -15.46 15.85 11.86
CA VAL A 60 -16.34 14.68 12.08
C VAL A 60 -15.64 13.39 11.65
N PRO A 61 -16.06 12.21 12.16
CA PRO A 61 -15.61 10.92 11.64
C PRO A 61 -15.93 10.78 10.15
N VAL A 62 -14.99 10.24 9.39
CA VAL A 62 -15.13 9.97 7.96
C VAL A 62 -15.08 8.47 7.75
N ARG A 63 -15.98 7.95 6.92
CA ARG A 63 -15.97 6.55 6.52
C ARG A 63 -15.00 6.37 5.34
N LEU A 64 -14.09 5.42 5.46
CA LEU A 64 -13.25 4.99 4.36
C LEU A 64 -14.05 4.05 3.44
N LEU A 65 -13.93 4.23 2.13
CA LEU A 65 -14.52 3.32 1.13
C LEU A 65 -13.40 2.92 0.17
N VAL A 66 -13.11 1.62 0.10
CA VAL A 66 -12.01 1.10 -0.72
C VAL A 66 -12.57 0.29 -1.88
N HIS A 67 -12.09 0.57 -3.10
CA HIS A 67 -12.54 -0.12 -4.30
C HIS A 67 -11.42 -0.25 -5.35
N GLY A 68 -11.71 -1.01 -6.42
CA GLY A 68 -10.81 -1.20 -7.56
C GLY A 68 -9.86 -2.38 -7.41
N GLY A 69 -9.18 -2.75 -8.49
CA GLY A 69 -8.37 -3.97 -8.55
C GLY A 69 -7.10 -3.96 -7.67
N GLY A 70 -6.76 -2.84 -7.04
CA GLY A 70 -5.69 -2.76 -6.04
C GLY A 70 -6.14 -2.94 -4.59
N ALA A 71 -7.46 -3.02 -4.34
CA ALA A 71 -8.02 -3.13 -2.99
C ALA A 71 -7.70 -4.45 -2.27
N PRO A 72 -7.81 -5.64 -2.90
CA PRO A 72 -7.71 -6.90 -2.17
C PRO A 72 -6.47 -7.08 -1.27
N PRO A 73 -5.24 -6.73 -1.68
CA PRO A 73 -4.07 -6.85 -0.81
C PRO A 73 -4.02 -5.81 0.31
N LEU A 74 -4.73 -4.68 0.17
CA LEU A 74 -4.71 -3.60 1.17
C LEU A 74 -5.78 -3.74 2.25
N LEU A 75 -6.89 -4.42 1.95
CA LEU A 75 -8.02 -4.59 2.88
C LEU A 75 -7.61 -5.20 4.24
N PRO A 76 -6.75 -6.24 4.31
CA PRO A 76 -6.30 -6.77 5.60
C PRO A 76 -5.52 -5.77 6.47
N LEU A 77 -4.95 -4.74 5.85
CA LEU A 77 -4.15 -3.69 6.50
C LEU A 77 -4.96 -2.43 6.83
N LEU A 78 -6.24 -2.39 6.41
CA LEU A 78 -7.16 -1.27 6.62
C LEU A 78 -8.43 -1.80 7.31
N PRO A 79 -8.36 -2.15 8.61
CA PRO A 79 -9.44 -2.87 9.30
C PRO A 79 -10.75 -2.06 9.41
N ASP A 80 -10.69 -0.74 9.25
CA ASP A 80 -11.84 0.18 9.32
C ASP A 80 -12.41 0.57 7.94
N ALA A 81 -11.96 -0.10 6.86
CA ALA A 81 -12.40 0.13 5.47
C ALA A 81 -13.72 -0.57 5.09
#